data_AF-A0AAW8S1C6-F1
#
_entry.id   AF-A0AAW8S1C6-F1
#
_cell.length_a   1.000
_cell.length_b   1.000
_cell.length_c   1.000
_cell.angle_alpha   90.00
_cell.angle_beta   90.00
_cell.angle_gamma   90.00
#
_symmetry.space_group_name_H-M   'P 1'
#
loop_
_entity.id
_entity.type
_entity.pdbx_description
1 polymer ?
#
loop_
_entity_poly.entity_id
_entity_poly.type
_entity_poly.pdbx_seq_one_letter_code
_entity_poly.pdbx_strand_id
1 'polypeptide(L)' 'DHLPTMLDPAFKKAILYLNKHKQAIINALKYPYSNGKLEGKNNLIKVIKRVAFGFRTFRHLRMRILIQQNLCDII' A
#
# COMPACT_ATOMS: atom_id res chain seq x y z
N ASP A 1 11.57 -22.34 -15.18
CA ASP A 1 10.25 -22.01 -14.59
C ASP A 1 9.28 -23.19 -14.44
N HIS A 2 9.76 -24.43 -14.34
CA HIS A 2 8.87 -25.59 -14.13
C HIS A 2 8.95 -26.09 -12.69
N LEU A 3 8.10 -25.52 -11.85
CA LEU A 3 7.82 -26.07 -10.52
C LEU A 3 7.10 -27.42 -10.67
N PRO A 4 7.43 -28.43 -9.84
CA PRO A 4 6.82 -29.75 -9.90
C PRO A 4 5.29 -29.68 -9.91
N THR A 5 4.66 -30.54 -10.71
CA THR A 5 3.19 -30.64 -10.80
C THR A 5 2.55 -31.23 -9.55
N MET A 6 3.30 -32.01 -8.78
CA MET A 6 2.87 -32.60 -7.50
C MET A 6 2.86 -31.62 -6.33
N LEU A 7 3.27 -30.37 -6.57
CA LEU A 7 3.37 -29.36 -5.53
C LEU A 7 1.99 -28.75 -5.26
N ASP A 8 1.67 -28.55 -3.98
CA ASP A 8 0.43 -27.89 -3.59
C ASP A 8 0.24 -26.56 -4.35
N PRO A 9 -0.95 -26.29 -4.93
CA PRO A 9 -1.17 -25.09 -5.74
C PRO A 9 -0.90 -23.78 -4.98
N ALA A 10 -1.23 -23.70 -3.69
CA ALA A 10 -0.98 -22.50 -2.89
C ALA A 10 0.53 -22.31 -2.67
N PHE A 11 1.25 -23.39 -2.40
CA PHE A 11 2.70 -23.35 -2.26
C PHE A 11 3.40 -22.98 -3.58
N LYS A 12 2.96 -23.55 -4.71
CA LYS A 12 3.43 -23.18 -6.04
C LYS A 12 3.22 -21.69 -6.34
N LYS A 13 2.04 -21.15 -5.98
CA LYS A 13 1.72 -19.72 -6.12
C LYS A 13 2.63 -18.84 -5.27
N ALA A 14 2.92 -19.25 -4.03
CA ALA A 14 3.83 -18.51 -3.15
C ALA A 14 5.24 -18.41 -3.75
N ILE A 15 5.79 -19.53 -4.26
CA ILE A 15 7.13 -19.53 -4.88
C ILE A 15 7.16 -18.64 -6.13
N LEU A 16 6.14 -18.74 -7.00
CA LEU A 16 6.06 -17.90 -8.20
C LEU A 16 5.99 -16.41 -7.84
N TYR A 17 5.26 -16.05 -6.77
CA TYR A 17 5.20 -14.69 -6.27
C TYR A 17 6.57 -14.20 -5.77
N LEU A 18 7.26 -15.00 -4.95
CA LEU A 18 8.59 -14.66 -4.45
C LEU A 18 9.61 -14.49 -5.60
N ASN A 19 9.58 -15.39 -6.59
CA ASN A 19 10.44 -15.28 -7.77
C ASN A 19 10.14 -14.02 -8.58
N LYS A 20 8.86 -13.72 -8.82
CA LYS A 20 8.42 -12.52 -9.54
C LYS A 20 8.86 -11.23 -8.84
N HIS A 21 8.86 -11.21 -7.51
CA HIS A 21 9.18 -10.02 -6.70
C HIS A 21 10.57 -10.06 -6.06
N LYS A 22 11.45 -10.97 -6.49
CA LYS A 22 12.77 -11.21 -5.91
C LYS A 22 13.59 -9.93 -5.72
N GLN A 23 13.64 -9.07 -6.74
CA GLN A 23 14.40 -7.81 -6.66
C GLN A 23 13.87 -6.85 -5.59
N ALA A 24 12.54 -6.75 -5.45
CA ALA A 24 11.91 -5.90 -4.44
C ALA A 24 12.21 -6.42 -3.02
N ILE A 25 12.19 -7.75 -2.83
CA ILE A 25 12.53 -8.40 -1.56
C ILE A 25 14.00 -8.12 -1.21
N ILE A 26 14.92 -8.29 -2.16
CA ILE A 26 16.35 -7.98 -1.95
C ILE A 26 16.54 -6.51 -1.58
N ASN A 27 15.87 -5.59 -2.29
CA ASN A 27 15.95 -4.17 -1.99
C ASN A 27 15.42 -3.83 -0.59
N ALA A 28 14.32 -4.47 -0.17
CA ALA A 28 13.74 -4.27 1.17
C ALA A 28 14.68 -4.74 2.29
N LEU A 29 15.49 -5.78 2.06
CA LEU A 29 16.50 -6.25 3.01
C LEU A 29 17.79 -5.40 2.98
N LYS A 30 18.13 -4.82 1.83
CA LYS A 30 19.36 -4.05 1.64
C LYS A 30 19.28 -2.63 2.20
N TYR A 31 18.14 -1.96 2.03
CA TYR A 31 18.00 -0.55 2.38
C TYR A 31 17.23 -0.37 3.70
N PRO A 32 17.55 0.65 4.51
CA PRO A 32 16.88 0.92 5.77
C PRO A 32 15.53 1.63 5.59
N TYR A 33 14.82 1.38 4.49
CA TYR A 33 13.51 1.98 4.21
C TYR A 33 12.40 1.08 4.73
N SER A 34 11.54 1.63 5.59
CA SER A 34 10.33 0.96 6.05
C SER A 34 9.09 1.48 5.32
N ASN A 35 8.17 0.56 5.00
CA ASN A 35 6.85 0.90 4.48
C ASN A 35 5.93 1.57 5.53
N GLY A 36 6.34 1.62 6.80
CA GLY A 36 5.50 2.11 7.90
C GLY A 36 4.98 3.53 7.72
N LYS A 37 5.78 4.44 7.16
CA LYS A 37 5.31 5.81 6.85
C LYS A 37 4.21 5.82 5.79
N LEU A 38 4.32 4.96 4.76
CA LEU A 38 3.33 4.83 3.71
C LEU A 38 2.05 4.17 4.22
N GLU A 39 2.18 3.11 5.03
CA GLU A 39 1.05 2.44 5.67
C GLU A 39 0.31 3.36 6.63
N GLY A 40 1.03 4.18 7.39
CA GLY A 40 0.44 5.22 8.25
C GLY A 40 -0.42 6.19 7.45
N LYS A 41 0.09 6.70 6.31
CA LYS A 41 -0.67 7.56 5.40
C LYS A 41 -1.91 6.85 4.84
N ASN A 42 -1.79 5.60 4.41
CA ASN A 42 -2.89 4.81 3.87
C ASN A 42 -3.98 4.53 4.92
N ASN A 43 -3.60 4.24 6.17
CA ASN A 43 -4.54 4.04 7.26
C ASN A 43 -5.28 5.32 7.61
N LEU A 44 -4.58 6.45 7.66
CA LEU A 44 -5.21 7.76 7.87
C LEU A 44 -6.23 8.07 6.76
N ILE A 45 -5.89 7.83 5.49
CA ILE A 45 -6.84 8.00 4.37
C ILE A 45 -8.08 7.12 4.53
N LYS A 46 -7.90 5.85 4.92
CA LYS A 46 -9.03 4.94 5.21
C LYS A 46 -9.89 5.43 6.37
N VAL A 47 -9.29 5.98 7.43
CA VAL A 47 -10.02 6.60 8.55
C VAL A 47 -10.83 7.80 8.05
N ILE A 48 -10.20 8.73 7.33
CA ILE A 48 -10.87 9.91 6.78
C ILE A 48 -12.04 9.49 5.88
N LYS A 49 -11.84 8.51 5.01
CA LYS A 49 -12.90 7.97 4.13
C LYS A 49 -14.07 7.39 4.93
N ARG A 50 -13.81 6.69 6.04
CA ARG A 50 -14.86 6.13 6.92
C ARG A 50 -15.67 7.21 7.64
N VAL A 51 -15.06 8.34 7.99
CA VAL A 51 -15.74 9.45 8.69
C VAL A 51 -16.19 10.58 7.75
N ALA A 52 -15.99 10.42 6.44
CA ALA A 52 -16.30 11.44 5.43
C ALA A 52 -17.78 11.40 4.97
N PHE A 53 -18.70 11.13 5.88
CA PHE A 53 -20.13 11.30 5.58
C PHE A 53 -20.42 12.77 5.27
N GLY A 54 -21.20 13.04 4.22
CA GLY A 54 -21.56 14.40 3.80
C GLY A 54 -20.64 15.05 2.76
N PHE A 55 -19.52 14.43 2.37
CA PHE A 55 -18.73 14.91 1.24
C PHE A 55 -19.44 14.63 -0.09
N ARG A 56 -19.89 15.70 -0.76
CA ARG A 56 -20.59 15.62 -2.06
C ARG A 56 -19.67 15.43 -3.26
N THR A 57 -18.37 15.72 -3.12
CA THR A 57 -17.39 15.61 -4.22
C THR A 57 -16.08 14.97 -3.74
N PHE A 58 -15.45 14.19 -4.62
CA PHE A 58 -14.12 13.64 -4.37
C PHE A 58 -13.06 14.74 -4.18
N ARG A 59 -13.20 15.87 -4.88
CA ARG A 59 -12.30 17.01 -4.75
C ARG A 59 -12.20 17.50 -3.31
N HIS A 60 -13.33 17.66 -2.61
CA HIS A 60 -13.33 18.11 -1.22
C HIS A 60 -12.77 17.05 -0.25
N LEU A 61 -13.06 15.77 -0.51
CA LEU A 61 -12.45 14.67 0.26
C LEU A 61 -10.92 14.65 0.10
N ARG A 62 -10.42 14.82 -1.14
CA ARG A 62 -8.99 14.89 -1.44
C ARG A 62 -8.33 16.08 -0.76
N MET A 63 -8.94 17.26 -0.81
CA MET A 63 -8.45 18.45 -0.11
C MET A 63 -8.31 18.20 1.39
N ARG A 64 -9.33 17.62 2.04
CA ARG A 64 -9.26 17.28 3.46
C ARG A 64 -8.12 16.30 3.77
N ILE A 65 -7.89 15.29 2.93
CA ILE A 65 -6.77 14.36 3.08
C ILE A 65 -5.42 15.09 2.99
N LEU A 66 -5.27 16.00 2.02
CA LEU A 66 -4.01 16.74 1.82
C LEU A 66 -3.73 17.68 2.99
N ILE A 67 -4.74 18.41 3.47
CA ILE A 67 -4.62 19.29 4.65
C ILE A 67 -4.25 18.46 5.89
N GLN A 68 -4.95 17.35 6.14
CA GLN A 68 -4.68 16.49 7.31
C GLN A 68 -3.26 15.87 7.28
N GLN A 69 -2.68 15.71 6.09
CA GLN A 69 -1.32 15.21 5.90
C GLN A 69 -0.26 16.31 5.84
N ASN A 70 -0.63 17.57 6.07
CA ASN A 70 0.24 18.75 5.94
C ASN A 70 0.92 18.82 4.57
N LEU A 71 0.18 18.49 3.52
CA LEU A 71 0.65 18.54 2.12
C LEU A 71 0.10 19.75 1.35
N CYS A 72 -0.90 20.43 1.89
CA CYS A 72 -1.48 21.68 1.39
C CYS A 72 -2.01 22.48 2.57
N ASP A 73 -1.90 23.81 2.49
CA ASP A 73 -2.44 24.73 3.49
C ASP A 73 -3.82 25.24 3.08
N ILE A 74 -4.61 25.67 4.07
CA ILE A 74 -5.84 26.41 3.83
C ILE A 74 -5.42 27.85 3.53
N ILE A 75 -5.59 28.26 2.26
CA ILE A 75 -5.44 29.65 1.81
C ILE A 75 -6.61 30.46 2.36
#